data_AF-A0A946EH84-F1
#
_entry.id   AF-A0A946EH84-F1
#
_cell.length_a   1.000
_cell.length_b   1.000
_cell.length_c   1.000
_cell.angle_alpha   90.00
_cell.angle_beta   90.00
_cell.angle_gamma   90.00
#
_symmetry.space_group_name_H-M   'P 1'
#
loop_
_entity.id
_entity.type
_entity.pdbx_description
1 polymer ?
#
loop_
_entity_poly.entity_id
_entity_poly.type
_entity_poly.pdbx_seq_one_letter_code
_entity_poly.pdbx_strand_id
1 'polypeptide(L)'
;MPMPSTLNIDLKHLRETLDKKTGKKRPYYNQFTDENGHVWEYTGILPGRGQDGMAAFYRDQNGTEILVKVDDAATCALEGTAYFARDAKGVVPAALKNSAIFATAGRMVVEGKDSVVSIQPKVAGNFESWDEVVYGEKRDPSAWWSWESTKSDMIISGIESLSQNAQWQLAAGIKLSAVCGDESLHVGQFLALKGSDGEIIGIQRIDFGARERYSRSRNSHPESEITPFNNSHEYSSSGQFGKDYLSYLLAQPELGQKYTILWSKSFDIEDLREQSRNAYIEQLGNLPKSEMPEAIEKTLATINKGLKSNASYSPDISSITIDSAYISRRQTELKSKLTGVGAKEVNTELMKMMTNIHNSENILGVQNEFICSIDKIDDIIRKLAEVEEPNSA
;
A
#
# COMPACT_ATOMS: atom_id res chain seq x y z
N MET A 1 -13.44 1.54 17.01
CA MET A 1 -12.73 0.52 17.79
C MET A 1 -11.43 0.23 17.06
N PRO A 2 -10.27 0.12 17.73
CA PRO A 2 -9.06 -0.36 17.08
C PRO A 2 -9.32 -1.77 16.53
N MET A 3 -8.78 -2.07 15.34
CA MET A 3 -8.90 -3.41 14.76
C MET A 3 -8.01 -4.37 15.57
N PRO A 4 -8.43 -5.64 15.76
CA PRO A 4 -7.58 -6.61 16.44
C PRO A 4 -6.33 -6.87 15.60
N SER A 5 -5.21 -7.15 16.28
CA SER A 5 -3.91 -7.44 15.67
C SER A 5 -3.50 -8.91 15.79
N THR A 6 -4.08 -9.64 16.75
CA THR A 6 -3.79 -11.06 17.00
C THR A 6 -5.09 -11.85 17.16
N LEU A 7 -5.27 -12.88 16.33
CA LEU A 7 -6.45 -13.75 16.36
C LEU A 7 -6.05 -15.15 16.82
N ASN A 8 -6.54 -15.60 17.98
CA ASN A 8 -6.23 -16.91 18.55
C ASN A 8 -7.32 -17.92 18.20
N ILE A 9 -6.90 -19.08 17.66
CA ILE A 9 -7.79 -20.11 17.16
C ILE A 9 -7.50 -21.46 17.82
N ASP A 10 -8.57 -22.09 18.30
CA ASP A 10 -8.57 -23.50 18.71
C ASP A 10 -8.99 -24.38 17.51
N LEU A 11 -8.20 -25.40 17.17
CA LEU A 11 -8.43 -26.26 15.99
C LEU A 11 -9.80 -26.94 15.99
N LYS A 12 -10.47 -27.09 17.15
CA LYS A 12 -11.85 -27.59 17.18
C LYS A 12 -12.81 -26.75 16.32
N HIS A 13 -12.41 -25.51 16.01
CA HIS A 13 -13.16 -24.57 15.18
C HIS A 13 -12.77 -24.59 13.70
N LEU A 14 -11.73 -25.31 13.28
CA LEU A 14 -11.41 -25.45 11.85
C LEU A 14 -12.53 -26.23 11.14
N ARG A 15 -13.01 -25.66 10.04
CA ARG A 15 -13.99 -26.25 9.15
C ARG A 15 -13.59 -25.99 7.70
N GLU A 16 -14.20 -26.74 6.79
CA GLU A 16 -14.07 -26.52 5.35
C GLU A 16 -15.45 -26.25 4.77
N THR A 17 -15.54 -25.29 3.85
CA THR A 17 -16.75 -25.08 3.04
C THR A 17 -16.41 -25.24 1.58
N LEU A 18 -17.35 -25.76 0.79
CA LEU A 18 -17.22 -25.82 -0.66
C LEU A 18 -17.61 -24.47 -1.24
N ASP A 19 -16.67 -23.79 -1.88
CA ASP A 19 -17.00 -22.63 -2.69
C ASP A 19 -17.80 -23.09 -3.92
N LYS A 20 -19.09 -22.77 -3.93
CA LYS A 20 -20.01 -23.16 -5.01
C LYS A 20 -19.62 -22.61 -6.38
N LYS A 21 -18.91 -21.47 -6.46
CA LYS A 21 -18.47 -20.88 -7.73
C LYS A 21 -17.21 -21.57 -8.27
N THR A 22 -16.32 -22.07 -7.41
CA THR A 22 -15.03 -22.64 -7.85
C THR A 22 -14.90 -24.15 -7.67
N GLY A 23 -15.78 -24.78 -6.89
CA GLY A 23 -15.68 -26.19 -6.50
C GLY A 23 -14.51 -26.50 -5.57
N LYS A 24 -13.75 -25.50 -5.11
CA LYS A 24 -12.63 -25.69 -4.18
C LYS A 24 -13.14 -25.69 -2.74
N LYS A 25 -12.58 -26.58 -1.91
CA LYS A 25 -12.73 -26.51 -0.46
C LYS A 25 -11.89 -25.35 0.06
N ARG A 26 -12.48 -24.49 0.88
CA ARG A 26 -11.79 -23.39 1.55
C ARG A 26 -11.87 -23.56 3.06
N PRO A 27 -10.72 -23.50 3.77
CA PRO A 27 -10.74 -23.53 5.23
C PRO A 27 -11.36 -22.24 5.77
N TYR A 28 -12.09 -22.36 6.87
CA TYR A 28 -12.55 -21.26 7.70
C TYR A 28 -12.61 -21.72 9.16
N TYR A 29 -12.72 -20.77 10.08
CA TYR A 29 -12.83 -21.07 11.50
C TYR A 29 -14.21 -20.65 11.99
N ASN A 30 -14.87 -21.48 12.80
CA ASN A 30 -16.20 -21.14 13.33
C ASN A 30 -16.16 -19.96 14.30
N GLN A 31 -15.02 -19.78 14.99
CA GLN A 31 -14.76 -18.64 15.85
C GLN A 31 -13.26 -18.45 16.07
N PHE A 32 -12.89 -17.26 16.51
CA PHE A 32 -11.59 -16.98 17.11
C PHE A 32 -11.74 -16.01 18.29
N THR A 33 -10.67 -15.86 19.06
CA THR A 33 -10.58 -14.91 20.17
C THR A 33 -9.44 -13.94 19.94
N ASP A 34 -9.67 -12.63 20.00
CA ASP A 34 -8.60 -11.65 19.82
C ASP A 34 -7.68 -11.52 21.05
N GLU A 35 -6.65 -10.67 20.97
CA GLU A 35 -5.71 -10.41 22.07
C GLU A 35 -6.36 -9.89 23.36
N ASN A 36 -7.58 -9.34 23.28
CA ASN A 36 -8.32 -8.78 24.40
C ASN A 36 -9.36 -9.75 24.97
N GLY A 37 -9.41 -10.99 24.48
CA GLY A 37 -10.41 -11.97 24.88
C GLY A 37 -11.77 -11.80 24.19
N HIS A 38 -11.87 -10.97 23.15
CA HIS A 38 -13.11 -10.79 22.40
C HIS A 38 -13.34 -12.00 21.48
N VAL A 39 -14.51 -12.62 21.56
CA VAL A 39 -14.93 -13.72 20.69
C VAL A 39 -15.57 -13.20 19.40
N TRP A 40 -15.08 -13.69 18.26
CA TRP A 40 -15.58 -13.38 16.93
C TRP A 40 -16.12 -14.66 16.28
N GLU A 41 -17.36 -14.64 15.83
CA GLU A 41 -18.07 -15.80 15.29
C GLU A 41 -18.19 -15.72 13.77
N TYR A 42 -18.01 -16.85 13.09
CA TYR A 42 -18.13 -16.94 11.64
C TYR A 42 -19.53 -16.57 11.14
N THR A 43 -19.58 -15.71 10.13
CA THR A 43 -20.85 -15.30 9.48
C THR A 43 -20.92 -15.62 8.00
N GLY A 44 -19.79 -15.88 7.34
CA GLY A 44 -19.78 -16.24 5.93
C GLY A 44 -18.40 -16.23 5.30
N ILE A 45 -18.29 -16.80 4.10
CA ILE A 45 -17.06 -16.74 3.30
C ILE A 45 -17.12 -15.57 2.32
N LEU A 46 -15.99 -14.94 2.02
CA LEU A 46 -15.92 -13.95 0.95
C LEU A 46 -16.14 -14.65 -0.41
N PRO A 47 -17.18 -14.29 -1.18
CA PRO A 47 -17.41 -14.89 -2.49
C PRO A 47 -16.43 -14.34 -3.54
N GLY A 48 -15.84 -15.20 -4.37
CA GLY A 48 -15.01 -14.78 -5.51
C GLY A 48 -13.83 -15.70 -5.84
N ARG A 49 -13.28 -15.61 -7.05
CA ARG A 49 -12.04 -16.29 -7.49
C ARG A 49 -10.81 -15.46 -7.08
N GLY A 50 -9.68 -16.12 -6.80
CA GLY A 50 -8.35 -15.48 -6.79
C GLY A 50 -7.62 -15.37 -5.45
N GLN A 51 -8.13 -15.96 -4.37
CA GLN A 51 -7.40 -16.03 -3.11
C GLN A 51 -7.02 -17.48 -2.83
N ASP A 52 -5.71 -17.74 -2.74
CA ASP A 52 -5.17 -19.06 -2.39
C ASP A 52 -5.29 -19.34 -0.88
N GLY A 53 -5.51 -18.30 -0.07
CA GLY A 53 -5.73 -18.36 1.39
C GLY A 53 -7.20 -18.33 1.84
N MET A 54 -7.41 -18.38 3.16
CA MET A 54 -8.71 -18.16 3.79
C MET A 54 -9.15 -16.70 3.62
N ALA A 55 -10.42 -16.46 3.28
CA ALA A 55 -11.05 -15.15 3.43
C ALA A 55 -12.49 -15.27 3.92
N ALA A 56 -12.74 -14.86 5.16
CA ALA A 56 -14.02 -15.08 5.82
C ALA A 56 -14.44 -13.89 6.69
N PHE A 57 -15.75 -13.73 6.82
CA PHE A 57 -16.38 -12.73 7.68
C PHE A 57 -16.65 -13.30 9.07
N TYR A 58 -16.45 -12.45 10.06
CA TYR A 58 -16.64 -12.76 11.47
C TYR A 58 -17.32 -11.61 12.19
N ARG A 59 -18.23 -11.92 13.10
CA ARG A 59 -19.02 -10.94 13.85
C ARG A 59 -18.82 -11.08 15.35
N ASP A 60 -18.74 -9.94 16.00
CA ASP A 60 -18.59 -9.79 17.44
C ASP A 60 -19.97 -9.76 18.14
N GLN A 61 -19.99 -9.79 19.48
CA GLN A 61 -21.26 -9.78 20.24
C GLN A 61 -22.04 -8.46 20.11
N ASN A 62 -21.36 -7.37 19.70
CA ASN A 62 -21.95 -6.05 19.49
C ASN A 62 -22.49 -5.87 18.06
N GLY A 63 -22.37 -6.88 17.19
CA GLY A 63 -22.78 -6.83 15.80
C GLY A 63 -21.76 -6.23 14.84
N THR A 64 -20.56 -5.87 15.31
CA THR A 64 -19.43 -5.46 14.48
C THR A 64 -18.95 -6.65 13.66
N GLU A 65 -18.79 -6.47 12.36
CA GLU A 65 -18.35 -7.53 11.46
C GLU A 65 -17.05 -7.14 10.76
N ILE A 66 -16.13 -8.08 10.65
CA ILE A 66 -14.82 -7.92 10.01
C ILE A 66 -14.59 -9.01 8.97
N LEU A 67 -13.76 -8.72 7.98
CA LEU A 67 -13.20 -9.68 7.04
C LEU A 67 -11.76 -9.97 7.44
N VAL A 68 -11.42 -11.25 7.53
CA VAL A 68 -10.07 -11.75 7.78
C VAL A 68 -9.61 -12.50 6.54
N LYS A 69 -8.50 -12.05 5.94
CA LYS A 69 -7.84 -12.65 4.77
C LYS A 69 -6.48 -13.20 5.18
N VAL A 70 -6.16 -14.45 4.89
CA VAL A 70 -4.79 -14.98 4.99
C VAL A 70 -4.06 -14.66 3.70
N ASP A 71 -2.91 -14.00 3.81
CA ASP A 71 -2.11 -13.57 2.66
C ASP A 71 -0.61 -13.60 3.02
N ASP A 72 0.25 -13.29 2.05
CA ASP A 72 1.69 -13.17 2.30
C ASP A 72 2.02 -11.95 3.19
N ALA A 73 3.12 -12.07 3.92
CA ALA A 73 3.51 -11.10 4.94
C ALA A 73 3.76 -9.69 4.39
N ALA A 74 4.32 -9.58 3.18
CA ALA A 74 4.59 -8.28 2.55
C ALA A 74 3.29 -7.63 2.04
N THR A 75 2.40 -8.42 1.43
CA THR A 75 1.08 -7.91 1.01
C THR A 75 0.28 -7.39 2.22
N CYS A 76 0.24 -8.12 3.34
CA CYS A 76 -0.44 -7.66 4.55
C CYS A 76 0.18 -6.38 5.13
N ALA A 77 1.51 -6.30 5.22
CA ALA A 77 2.19 -5.09 5.69
C ALA A 77 1.90 -3.87 4.81
N LEU A 78 1.94 -4.05 3.47
CA LEU A 78 1.70 -2.98 2.52
C LEU A 78 0.23 -2.53 2.51
N GLU A 79 -0.72 -3.47 2.52
CA GLU A 79 -2.15 -3.17 2.67
C GLU A 79 -2.42 -2.41 3.97
N GLY A 80 -1.87 -2.90 5.07
CA GLY A 80 -1.98 -2.30 6.39
C GLY A 80 -1.49 -0.85 6.39
N THR A 81 -0.34 -0.59 5.78
CA THR A 81 0.27 0.74 5.82
C THR A 81 -0.61 1.82 5.18
N ALA A 82 -1.51 1.48 4.25
CA ALA A 82 -2.35 2.45 3.55
C ALA A 82 -3.26 3.27 4.47
N TYR A 83 -3.55 2.81 5.70
CA TYR A 83 -4.41 3.54 6.63
C TYR A 83 -3.86 4.95 6.94
N PHE A 84 -2.55 5.20 6.82
CA PHE A 84 -1.98 6.54 7.08
C PHE A 84 -2.70 7.62 6.27
N ALA A 85 -3.11 7.31 5.04
CA ALA A 85 -3.72 8.28 4.14
C ALA A 85 -5.13 8.72 4.59
N ARG A 86 -5.82 7.89 5.40
CA ARG A 86 -7.10 8.22 6.04
C ARG A 86 -6.93 9.28 7.13
N ASP A 87 -5.82 9.19 7.86
CA ASP A 87 -5.58 9.97 9.07
C ASP A 87 -4.77 11.23 8.79
N ALA A 88 -4.02 11.23 7.69
CA ALA A 88 -3.27 12.37 7.20
C ALA A 88 -4.16 13.59 6.91
N LYS A 89 -3.81 14.70 7.57
CA LYS A 89 -4.51 15.97 7.43
C LYS A 89 -4.35 16.51 6.00
N GLY A 90 -5.46 16.88 5.38
CA GLY A 90 -5.47 17.50 4.05
C GLY A 90 -5.49 16.52 2.87
N VAL A 91 -5.32 15.21 3.11
CA VAL A 91 -5.42 14.19 2.05
C VAL A 91 -6.85 14.07 1.54
N VAL A 92 -7.84 13.83 2.40
CA VAL A 92 -9.27 13.87 2.03
C VAL A 92 -10.10 14.61 3.09
N PRO A 93 -11.19 15.30 2.71
CA PRO A 93 -12.14 15.86 3.67
C PRO A 93 -12.71 14.79 4.62
N ALA A 94 -13.08 15.18 5.84
CA ALA A 94 -13.68 14.27 6.83
C ALA A 94 -14.90 13.50 6.28
N ALA A 95 -15.74 14.16 5.50
CA ALA A 95 -16.92 13.56 4.85
C ALA A 95 -16.58 12.44 3.85
N LEU A 96 -15.35 12.39 3.34
CA LEU A 96 -14.88 11.41 2.37
C LEU A 96 -13.92 10.38 2.97
N LYS A 97 -13.72 10.37 4.29
CA LYS A 97 -12.84 9.37 4.95
C LYS A 97 -13.32 7.93 4.75
N ASN A 98 -14.62 7.72 4.55
CA ASN A 98 -15.21 6.40 4.30
C ASN A 98 -15.20 6.01 2.81
N SER A 99 -14.44 6.71 1.95
CA SER A 99 -14.33 6.37 0.52
C SER A 99 -13.38 5.20 0.24
N ALA A 100 -12.73 4.68 1.30
CA ALA A 100 -11.83 3.55 1.24
C ALA A 100 -11.99 2.70 2.49
N ILE A 101 -11.84 1.39 2.32
CA ILE A 101 -11.78 0.41 3.39
C ILE A 101 -10.32 0.02 3.53
N PHE A 102 -9.75 0.36 4.67
CA PHE A 102 -8.37 0.03 5.00
C PHE A 102 -8.32 -1.28 5.77
N ALA A 103 -7.33 -2.09 5.45
CA ALA A 103 -7.00 -3.26 6.23
C ALA A 103 -5.93 -2.92 7.28
N THR A 104 -5.75 -3.84 8.21
CA THR A 104 -4.68 -3.84 9.19
C THR A 104 -4.00 -5.21 9.12
N ALA A 105 -2.67 -5.21 9.08
CA ALA A 105 -1.88 -6.41 9.23
C ALA A 105 -2.07 -6.98 10.63
N GLY A 106 -2.21 -8.29 10.71
CA GLY A 106 -2.29 -9.02 11.95
C GLY A 106 -1.73 -10.41 11.81
N ARG A 107 -1.82 -11.15 12.90
CA ARG A 107 -1.45 -12.56 12.95
C ARG A 107 -2.61 -13.41 13.43
N MET A 108 -2.67 -14.62 12.93
CA MET A 108 -3.62 -15.64 13.31
C MET A 108 -2.85 -16.84 13.85
N VAL A 109 -3.11 -17.22 15.10
CA VAL A 109 -2.43 -18.31 15.79
C VAL A 109 -3.32 -19.54 15.77
N VAL A 110 -2.91 -20.58 15.06
CA VAL A 110 -3.62 -21.85 14.97
C VAL A 110 -2.72 -22.94 15.57
N GLU A 111 -3.07 -23.43 16.77
CA GLU A 111 -2.24 -24.43 17.49
C GLU A 111 -0.76 -24.05 17.61
N GLY A 112 -0.48 -22.77 17.88
CA GLY A 112 0.89 -22.27 18.01
C GLY A 112 1.64 -22.10 16.69
N LYS A 113 0.98 -22.32 15.55
CA LYS A 113 1.48 -21.88 14.24
C LYS A 113 0.90 -20.51 13.91
N ASP A 114 1.80 -19.59 13.60
CA ASP A 114 1.43 -18.26 13.16
C ASP A 114 1.12 -18.26 11.65
N SER A 115 0.07 -17.54 11.27
CA SER A 115 -0.25 -17.17 9.89
C SER A 115 -0.44 -15.67 9.82
N VAL A 116 -0.04 -15.05 8.71
CA VAL A 116 -0.27 -13.63 8.51
C VAL A 116 -1.68 -13.40 7.97
N VAL A 117 -2.34 -12.37 8.50
CA VAL A 117 -3.67 -11.98 8.06
C VAL A 117 -3.78 -10.47 7.80
N SER A 118 -4.62 -10.13 6.84
CA SER A 118 -5.15 -8.79 6.61
C SER A 118 -6.56 -8.74 7.17
N ILE A 119 -6.81 -7.80 8.09
CA ILE A 119 -8.05 -7.68 8.85
C ILE A 119 -8.69 -6.33 8.50
N GLN A 120 -9.91 -6.35 7.97
CA GLN A 120 -10.61 -5.14 7.54
C GLN A 120 -12.06 -5.12 8.03
N PRO A 121 -12.65 -3.95 8.31
CA PRO A 121 -14.05 -3.89 8.69
C PRO A 121 -14.93 -4.32 7.51
N LYS A 122 -16.02 -5.04 7.80
CA LYS A 122 -17.06 -5.28 6.81
C LYS A 122 -17.92 -4.03 6.71
N VAL A 123 -18.19 -3.61 5.48
CA VAL A 123 -19.05 -2.47 5.22
C VAL A 123 -20.52 -2.84 5.34
N ALA A 124 -21.26 -2.01 6.06
CA ALA A 124 -22.69 -2.19 6.26
C ALA A 124 -23.48 -1.68 5.05
N GLY A 125 -24.37 -2.51 4.52
CA GLY A 125 -25.24 -2.16 3.39
C GLY A 125 -25.22 -3.21 2.28
N ASN A 126 -25.99 -2.95 1.22
CA ASN A 126 -26.04 -3.81 0.05
C ASN A 126 -24.91 -3.45 -0.92
N PHE A 127 -23.70 -3.90 -0.58
CA PHE A 127 -22.51 -3.71 -1.40
C PHE A 127 -22.34 -4.84 -2.43
N GLU A 128 -22.00 -4.45 -3.64
CA GLU A 128 -21.62 -5.35 -4.72
C GLU A 128 -20.26 -4.95 -5.29
N SER A 129 -19.58 -5.90 -5.93
CA SER A 129 -18.34 -5.61 -6.66
C SER A 129 -18.65 -4.68 -7.83
N TRP A 130 -17.92 -3.57 -7.97
CA TRP A 130 -18.26 -2.59 -9.00
C TRP A 130 -18.03 -3.12 -10.42
N ASP A 131 -17.08 -4.03 -10.61
CA ASP A 131 -16.89 -4.73 -11.89
C ASP A 131 -18.10 -5.62 -12.27
N GLU A 132 -18.71 -6.32 -11.32
CA GLU A 132 -19.97 -7.03 -11.54
C GLU A 132 -21.12 -6.07 -11.91
N VAL A 133 -21.13 -4.87 -11.33
CA VAL A 133 -22.13 -3.83 -11.65
C VAL A 133 -21.91 -3.25 -13.06
N VAL A 134 -20.66 -2.96 -13.42
CA VAL A 134 -20.31 -2.33 -14.70
C VAL A 134 -20.36 -3.33 -15.84
N TYR A 135 -19.81 -4.53 -15.66
CA TYR A 135 -19.65 -5.52 -16.73
C TYR A 135 -20.69 -6.64 -16.69
N GLY A 136 -21.48 -6.76 -15.62
CA GLY A 136 -22.40 -7.86 -15.38
C GLY A 136 -21.75 -9.14 -14.82
N GLU A 137 -20.43 -9.15 -14.67
CA GLU A 137 -19.65 -10.29 -14.21
C GLU A 137 -18.33 -9.85 -13.55
N LYS A 138 -17.76 -10.69 -12.68
CA LYS A 138 -16.43 -10.48 -12.10
C LYS A 138 -15.39 -10.46 -13.22
N ARG A 139 -14.45 -9.51 -13.12
CA ARG A 139 -13.27 -9.49 -13.99
C ARG A 139 -12.50 -10.80 -13.89
N ASP A 140 -12.11 -11.36 -15.02
CA ASP A 140 -11.16 -12.46 -15.06
C ASP A 140 -9.72 -11.92 -14.96
N PRO A 141 -8.98 -12.16 -13.85
CA PRO A 141 -7.61 -11.70 -13.71
C PRO A 141 -6.64 -12.39 -14.68
N SER A 142 -7.05 -13.47 -15.36
CA SER A 142 -6.27 -14.19 -16.36
C SER A 142 -6.63 -13.83 -17.81
N ALA A 143 -7.51 -12.84 -18.01
CA ALA A 143 -7.88 -12.38 -19.34
C ALA A 143 -6.64 -11.90 -20.13
N TRP A 144 -6.57 -12.29 -21.40
CA TRP A 144 -5.47 -11.92 -22.30
C TRP A 144 -5.46 -10.43 -22.69
N TRP A 145 -6.58 -9.74 -22.48
CA TRP A 145 -6.75 -8.31 -22.76
C TRP A 145 -7.28 -7.61 -21.51
N SER A 146 -6.87 -6.35 -21.33
CA SER A 146 -7.44 -5.47 -20.32
C SER A 146 -8.94 -5.30 -20.52
N TRP A 147 -9.74 -5.56 -19.48
CA TRP A 147 -11.18 -5.29 -19.52
C TRP A 147 -11.44 -3.80 -19.56
N GLU A 148 -10.68 -3.03 -18.79
CA GLU A 148 -10.77 -1.58 -18.70
C GLU A 148 -10.45 -0.87 -20.02
N SER A 149 -9.50 -1.42 -20.81
CA SER A 149 -9.19 -0.94 -22.16
C SER A 149 -10.26 -1.32 -23.18
N THR A 150 -10.85 -2.50 -23.05
CA THR A 150 -11.81 -3.04 -24.05
C THR A 150 -13.27 -2.68 -23.77
N LYS A 151 -13.60 -2.27 -22.53
CA LYS A 151 -14.94 -1.93 -22.06
C LYS A 151 -15.03 -0.51 -21.47
N SER A 152 -14.23 0.43 -21.95
CA SER A 152 -14.15 1.81 -21.43
C SER A 152 -15.50 2.53 -21.37
N ASP A 153 -16.35 2.36 -22.39
CA ASP A 153 -17.65 3.04 -22.47
C ASP A 153 -18.63 2.55 -21.39
N MET A 154 -18.52 1.28 -21.00
CA MET A 154 -19.31 0.72 -19.90
C MET A 154 -18.89 1.34 -18.56
N ILE A 155 -17.60 1.58 -18.37
CA ILE A 155 -17.08 2.24 -17.16
C ILE A 155 -17.57 3.69 -17.10
N ILE A 156 -17.51 4.43 -18.21
CA ILE A 156 -18.01 5.81 -18.29
C ILE A 156 -19.50 5.85 -17.94
N SER A 157 -20.31 4.98 -18.56
CA SER A 157 -21.74 4.86 -18.26
C SER A 157 -21.99 4.49 -16.79
N GLY A 158 -21.16 3.60 -16.24
CA GLY A 158 -21.19 3.23 -14.82
C GLY A 158 -20.92 4.42 -13.90
N ILE A 159 -19.96 5.28 -14.24
CA ILE A 159 -19.66 6.52 -13.51
C ILE A 159 -20.83 7.52 -13.60
N GLU A 160 -21.44 7.68 -14.76
CA GLU A 160 -22.59 8.56 -14.97
C GLU A 160 -23.82 8.12 -14.17
N SER A 161 -23.97 6.81 -13.93
CA SER A 161 -25.05 6.25 -13.10
C SER A 161 -24.84 6.44 -11.59
N LEU A 162 -23.65 6.90 -11.16
CA LEU A 162 -23.37 7.15 -9.75
C LEU A 162 -24.07 8.43 -9.28
N SER A 163 -24.62 8.38 -8.07
CA SER A 163 -25.03 9.60 -7.37
C SER A 163 -23.85 10.58 -7.22
N GLN A 164 -24.16 11.88 -7.06
CA GLN A 164 -23.12 12.91 -6.90
C GLN A 164 -22.18 12.64 -5.71
N ASN A 165 -22.69 12.04 -4.63
CA ASN A 165 -21.87 11.66 -3.48
C ASN A 165 -20.95 10.47 -3.80
N ALA A 166 -21.46 9.45 -4.48
CA ALA A 166 -20.66 8.30 -4.93
C ALA A 166 -19.53 8.72 -5.89
N GLN A 167 -19.76 9.72 -6.75
CA GLN A 167 -18.71 10.30 -7.59
C GLN A 167 -17.60 10.97 -6.77
N TRP A 168 -17.94 11.73 -5.72
CA TRP A 168 -16.93 12.30 -4.81
C TRP A 168 -16.13 11.22 -4.07
N GLN A 169 -16.79 10.13 -3.68
CA GLN A 169 -16.13 8.98 -3.06
C GLN A 169 -15.20 8.25 -4.03
N LEU A 170 -15.61 8.08 -5.29
CA LEU A 170 -14.75 7.53 -6.35
C LEU A 170 -13.49 8.39 -6.50
N ALA A 171 -13.64 9.70 -6.64
CA ALA A 171 -12.53 10.65 -6.75
C ALA A 171 -11.59 10.58 -5.53
N ALA A 172 -12.14 10.45 -4.32
CA ALA A 172 -11.35 10.29 -3.11
C ALA A 172 -10.61 8.95 -3.05
N GLY A 173 -11.24 7.84 -3.43
CA GLY A 173 -10.59 6.52 -3.50
C GLY A 173 -9.39 6.52 -4.45
N ILE A 174 -9.53 7.15 -5.62
CA ILE A 174 -8.44 7.34 -6.59
C ILE A 174 -7.30 8.17 -5.98
N LYS A 175 -7.61 9.29 -5.33
CA LYS A 175 -6.59 10.12 -4.66
C LYS A 175 -5.85 9.33 -3.59
N LEU A 176 -6.57 8.55 -2.78
CA LEU A 176 -5.99 7.72 -1.74
C LEU A 176 -5.04 6.66 -2.32
N SER A 177 -5.41 5.98 -3.40
CA SER A 177 -4.51 5.03 -4.09
C SER A 177 -3.22 5.72 -4.57
N ALA A 178 -3.34 6.90 -5.19
CA ALA A 178 -2.17 7.67 -5.64
C ALA A 178 -1.26 8.09 -4.48
N VAL A 179 -1.83 8.58 -3.37
CA VAL A 179 -1.09 8.96 -2.16
C VAL A 179 -0.41 7.75 -1.52
N CYS A 180 -1.06 6.60 -1.54
CA CYS A 180 -0.51 5.35 -1.03
C CYS A 180 0.50 4.68 -1.98
N GLY A 181 0.77 5.23 -3.16
CA GLY A 181 1.61 4.58 -4.16
C GLY A 181 1.07 3.23 -4.66
N ASP A 182 -0.24 3.02 -4.53
CA ASP A 182 -0.93 1.81 -4.97
C ASP A 182 -1.20 1.89 -6.47
N GLU A 183 -0.49 1.07 -7.24
CA GLU A 183 -0.43 1.18 -8.70
C GLU A 183 -1.30 0.14 -9.41
N SER A 184 -1.97 -0.72 -8.65
CA SER A 184 -3.09 -1.52 -9.17
C SER A 184 -4.37 -0.76 -8.84
N LEU A 185 -4.86 0.03 -9.80
CA LEU A 185 -6.12 0.77 -9.68
C LEU A 185 -7.05 0.37 -10.82
N HIS A 186 -8.09 -0.41 -10.52
CA HIS A 186 -9.07 -0.89 -11.51
C HIS A 186 -10.48 -1.00 -10.93
N VAL A 187 -11.51 -1.21 -11.78
CA VAL A 187 -12.93 -1.20 -11.39
C VAL A 187 -13.24 -2.25 -10.32
N GLY A 188 -12.64 -3.45 -10.43
CA GLY A 188 -12.77 -4.52 -9.45
C GLY A 188 -12.23 -4.25 -8.03
N GLN A 189 -11.56 -3.12 -7.80
CA GLN A 189 -11.13 -2.69 -6.45
C GLN A 189 -12.09 -1.69 -5.82
N PHE A 190 -13.27 -1.50 -6.39
CA PHE A 190 -14.31 -0.69 -5.80
C PHE A 190 -15.53 -1.54 -5.46
N LEU A 191 -16.14 -1.25 -4.31
CA LEU A 191 -17.43 -1.77 -3.90
C LEU A 191 -18.49 -0.69 -4.10
N ALA A 192 -19.58 -1.01 -4.78
CA ALA A 192 -20.71 -0.13 -5.02
C ALA A 192 -21.83 -0.42 -4.01
N LEU A 193 -22.30 0.62 -3.32
CA LEU A 193 -23.46 0.56 -2.42
C LEU A 193 -24.72 0.89 -3.21
N LYS A 194 -25.67 -0.06 -3.26
CA LYS A 194 -26.97 0.15 -3.90
C LYS A 194 -28.01 0.68 -2.91
N GLY A 195 -28.74 1.70 -3.34
CA GLY A 195 -29.96 2.19 -2.70
C GLY A 195 -31.15 1.25 -2.89
N SER A 196 -32.29 1.60 -2.28
CA SER A 196 -33.52 0.78 -2.34
C SER A 196 -34.15 0.70 -3.72
N ASP A 197 -33.87 1.68 -4.59
CA ASP A 197 -34.32 1.79 -5.97
C ASP A 197 -33.29 1.24 -6.98
N GLY A 198 -32.15 0.75 -6.51
CA GLY A 198 -31.06 0.24 -7.34
C GLY A 198 -30.04 1.32 -7.77
N GLU A 199 -30.21 2.59 -7.40
CA GLU A 199 -29.20 3.64 -7.65
C GLU A 199 -27.92 3.34 -6.87
N ILE A 200 -26.75 3.66 -7.44
CA ILE A 200 -25.47 3.55 -6.75
C ILE A 200 -25.23 4.83 -5.92
N ILE A 201 -25.56 4.75 -4.63
CA ILE A 201 -25.51 5.88 -3.69
C ILE A 201 -24.17 6.01 -2.97
N GLY A 202 -23.28 5.03 -3.10
CA GLY A 202 -21.93 5.09 -2.57
C GLY A 202 -20.95 4.18 -3.26
N ILE A 203 -19.66 4.49 -3.14
CA ILE A 203 -18.58 3.65 -3.64
C ILE A 203 -17.39 3.69 -2.68
N GLN A 204 -16.69 2.56 -2.52
CA GLN A 204 -15.56 2.47 -1.62
C GLN A 204 -14.40 1.66 -2.22
N ARG A 205 -13.18 2.19 -2.10
CA ARG A 205 -11.94 1.54 -2.56
C ARG A 205 -11.49 0.44 -1.59
N ILE A 206 -11.03 -0.70 -2.10
CA ILE A 206 -10.50 -1.86 -1.35
C ILE A 206 -9.17 -2.35 -1.91
N ASP A 207 -8.39 -3.05 -1.09
CA ASP A 207 -7.13 -3.75 -1.46
C ASP A 207 -6.01 -2.80 -1.94
N PHE A 208 -5.26 -2.22 -0.99
CA PHE A 208 -4.13 -1.31 -1.25
C PHE A 208 -2.76 -2.01 -1.32
N GLY A 209 -2.74 -3.32 -1.56
CA GLY A 209 -1.55 -4.17 -1.41
C GLY A 209 -0.55 -4.09 -2.57
N ALA A 210 -0.90 -3.41 -3.66
CA ALA A 210 -0.09 -3.34 -4.88
C ALA A 210 0.79 -2.09 -4.93
N ARG A 211 1.42 -1.74 -3.80
CA ARG A 211 2.27 -0.54 -3.67
C ARG A 211 3.57 -0.64 -4.45
N GLU A 212 3.88 0.40 -5.22
CA GLU A 212 5.15 0.63 -5.94
C GLU A 212 5.65 -0.53 -6.80
N ARG A 213 4.79 -1.51 -7.08
CA ARG A 213 5.15 -2.71 -7.84
C ARG A 213 5.63 -2.35 -9.26
N TYR A 214 5.31 -1.14 -9.78
CA TYR A 214 5.37 -0.79 -11.20
C TYR A 214 5.74 0.68 -11.54
N SER A 215 6.54 1.38 -10.72
CA SER A 215 7.02 2.76 -10.92
C SER A 215 7.81 3.05 -12.22
N ARG A 216 7.92 2.07 -13.13
CA ARG A 216 8.89 1.99 -14.22
C ARG A 216 8.40 2.46 -15.60
N SER A 217 7.12 2.30 -15.98
CA SER A 217 6.68 2.85 -17.29
C SER A 217 6.77 4.38 -17.34
N ARG A 218 6.78 5.02 -16.17
CA ARG A 218 7.05 6.46 -16.04
C ARG A 218 8.48 6.86 -16.43
N ASN A 219 9.42 5.91 -16.46
CA ASN A 219 10.84 6.18 -16.69
C ASN A 219 11.41 5.53 -17.97
N SER A 220 10.73 4.54 -18.56
CA SER A 220 11.24 3.81 -19.74
C SER A 220 10.98 4.49 -21.08
N HIS A 221 10.07 5.46 -21.15
CA HIS A 221 9.80 6.25 -22.35
C HIS A 221 9.68 7.74 -22.01
N PRO A 222 10.80 8.45 -21.77
CA PRO A 222 10.76 9.89 -21.49
C PRO A 222 10.27 10.73 -22.68
N GLU A 223 10.28 10.16 -23.89
CA GLU A 223 9.86 10.82 -25.14
C GLU A 223 8.46 10.39 -25.64
N SER A 224 7.87 9.33 -25.08
CA SER A 224 6.45 9.03 -25.35
C SER A 224 5.60 9.83 -24.37
N GLU A 225 4.43 10.27 -24.81
CA GLU A 225 3.47 10.91 -23.91
C GLU A 225 3.13 9.89 -22.82
N ILE A 226 3.70 10.05 -21.62
CA ILE A 226 3.48 9.16 -20.48
C ILE A 226 2.05 9.38 -20.03
N THR A 227 1.17 8.59 -20.61
CA THR A 227 -0.25 8.62 -20.34
C THR A 227 -0.67 7.29 -19.73
N PRO A 228 -1.66 7.29 -18.81
CA PRO A 228 -2.25 6.05 -18.31
C PRO A 228 -2.71 5.10 -19.44
N PHE A 229 -3.08 5.62 -20.60
CA PHE A 229 -3.46 4.84 -21.79
C PHE A 229 -2.29 4.08 -22.42
N ASN A 230 -1.19 4.76 -22.75
CA ASN A 230 -0.01 4.13 -23.35
C ASN A 230 0.62 3.13 -22.38
N ASN A 231 0.65 3.48 -21.10
CA ASN A 231 1.04 2.60 -20.01
C ASN A 231 0.20 1.30 -20.04
N SER A 232 -1.15 1.37 -19.98
CA SER A 232 -2.03 0.18 -20.01
C SER A 232 -1.81 -0.71 -21.21
N HIS A 233 -1.61 -0.11 -22.38
CA HIS A 233 -1.34 -0.85 -23.60
C HIS A 233 0.01 -1.57 -23.57
N GLU A 234 1.08 -0.89 -23.14
CA GLU A 234 2.40 -1.50 -22.96
C GLU A 234 2.37 -2.65 -21.95
N TYR A 235 1.61 -2.52 -20.86
CA TYR A 235 1.47 -3.59 -19.87
C TYR A 235 0.72 -4.81 -20.40
N SER A 236 -0.25 -4.63 -21.30
CA SER A 236 -0.92 -5.74 -22.00
C SER A 236 0.07 -6.62 -22.77
N SER A 237 1.14 -6.03 -23.33
CA SER A 237 2.15 -6.75 -24.12
C SER A 237 3.19 -7.51 -23.27
N SER A 238 3.31 -7.18 -21.98
CA SER A 238 4.38 -7.69 -21.10
C SER A 238 4.09 -9.06 -20.45
N GLY A 239 2.95 -9.68 -20.75
CA GLY A 239 2.48 -10.91 -20.08
C GLY A 239 2.12 -10.72 -18.60
N GLN A 240 2.25 -9.51 -18.06
CA GLN A 240 1.71 -9.08 -16.77
C GLN A 240 0.35 -8.40 -17.00
N PHE A 241 -0.59 -9.21 -17.48
CA PHE A 241 -1.92 -8.80 -17.93
C PHE A 241 -2.70 -8.00 -16.85
N GLY A 242 -3.08 -6.76 -17.20
CA GLY A 242 -4.12 -5.96 -16.55
C GLY A 242 -3.74 -5.17 -15.29
N LYS A 243 -3.27 -3.92 -15.44
CA LYS A 243 -2.98 -3.00 -14.32
C LYS A 243 -3.69 -1.67 -14.49
N ASP A 244 -4.93 -1.72 -14.97
CA ASP A 244 -5.42 -0.72 -15.91
C ASP A 244 -6.09 0.49 -15.23
N TYR A 245 -5.41 1.63 -15.37
CA TYR A 245 -5.47 2.93 -14.67
C TYR A 245 -6.78 3.73 -14.80
N LEU A 246 -7.86 3.13 -14.30
CA LEU A 246 -9.20 3.70 -14.24
C LEU A 246 -9.60 4.42 -15.56
N SER A 247 -9.39 3.73 -16.68
CA SER A 247 -9.52 4.18 -18.09
C SER A 247 -9.51 5.69 -18.26
N TYR A 248 -8.36 6.23 -17.82
CA TYR A 248 -7.82 7.56 -17.99
C TYR A 248 -7.97 8.58 -16.86
N LEU A 249 -8.36 8.18 -15.65
CA LEU A 249 -8.55 9.13 -14.54
C LEU A 249 -9.45 10.27 -15.02
N LEU A 250 -10.74 9.95 -15.16
CA LEU A 250 -11.83 10.91 -15.26
C LEU A 250 -12.14 11.40 -16.68
N ALA A 251 -12.28 10.47 -17.63
CA ALA A 251 -12.86 10.77 -18.95
C ALA A 251 -14.24 11.47 -18.87
N GLN A 252 -14.89 11.43 -17.69
CA GLN A 252 -16.01 12.29 -17.30
C GLN A 252 -15.50 13.63 -16.70
N PRO A 253 -15.72 14.79 -17.37
CA PRO A 253 -15.19 16.09 -16.93
C PRO A 253 -15.56 16.46 -15.49
N GLU A 254 -16.75 16.07 -15.03
CA GLU A 254 -17.23 16.39 -13.69
C GLU A 254 -16.42 15.65 -12.60
N LEU A 255 -16.18 14.35 -12.80
CA LEU A 255 -15.29 13.58 -11.92
C LEU A 255 -13.87 14.17 -11.99
N GLY A 256 -13.45 14.61 -13.20
CA GLY A 256 -12.24 15.36 -13.53
C GLY A 256 -11.93 16.47 -12.53
N GLN A 257 -12.91 17.36 -12.44
CA GLN A 257 -12.89 18.51 -11.56
C GLN A 257 -12.86 18.11 -10.09
N LYS A 258 -13.67 17.12 -9.67
CA LYS A 258 -13.71 16.65 -8.27
C LYS A 258 -12.34 16.18 -7.79
N TYR A 259 -11.68 15.31 -8.56
CA TYR A 259 -10.34 14.84 -8.22
C TYR A 259 -9.33 15.99 -8.18
N THR A 260 -9.37 16.90 -9.15
CA THR A 260 -8.49 18.07 -9.20
C THR A 260 -8.67 18.96 -7.97
N ILE A 261 -9.92 19.19 -7.53
CA ILE A 261 -10.24 19.93 -6.31
C ILE A 261 -9.70 19.21 -5.07
N LEU A 262 -9.76 17.88 -5.03
CA LEU A 262 -9.16 17.13 -3.93
C LEU A 262 -7.64 17.28 -3.96
N TRP A 263 -7.01 17.22 -5.12
CA TRP A 263 -5.55 17.33 -5.30
C TRP A 263 -5.00 18.74 -5.09
N SER A 264 -5.78 19.78 -5.36
CA SER A 264 -5.35 21.17 -5.12
C SER A 264 -5.23 21.53 -3.64
N LYS A 265 -5.69 20.65 -2.74
CA LYS A 265 -5.49 20.82 -1.31
C LYS A 265 -4.05 20.52 -0.97
N SER A 266 -3.36 21.50 -0.38
CA SER A 266 -2.04 21.32 0.17
C SER A 266 -2.08 20.38 1.37
N PHE A 267 -1.09 19.50 1.43
CA PHE A 267 -0.74 18.69 2.59
C PHE A 267 0.78 18.73 2.72
N ASP A 268 1.28 18.58 3.94
CA ASP A 268 2.71 18.58 4.21
C ASP A 268 3.28 17.21 3.83
N ILE A 269 4.21 17.21 2.87
CA ILE A 269 4.83 15.98 2.35
C ILE A 269 5.71 15.32 3.42
N GLU A 270 6.37 16.10 4.28
CA GLU A 270 7.23 15.53 5.32
C GLU A 270 6.40 14.87 6.44
N ASP A 271 5.31 15.53 6.86
CA ASP A 271 4.33 14.93 7.79
C ASP A 271 3.74 13.63 7.21
N LEU A 272 3.39 13.63 5.92
CA LEU A 272 2.87 12.45 5.24
C LEU A 272 3.88 11.29 5.19
N ARG A 273 5.16 11.60 4.94
CA ARG A 273 6.26 10.63 4.94
C ARG A 273 6.45 10.03 6.34
N GLU A 274 6.43 10.87 7.37
CA GLU A 274 6.55 10.43 8.76
C GLU A 274 5.39 9.51 9.17
N GLN A 275 4.15 9.89 8.84
CA GLN A 275 2.97 9.06 9.11
C GLN A 275 3.03 7.73 8.36
N SER A 276 3.43 7.73 7.08
CA SER A 276 3.61 6.51 6.29
C SER A 276 4.66 5.58 6.91
N ARG A 277 5.80 6.14 7.36
CA ARG A 277 6.85 5.38 8.05
C ARG A 277 6.34 4.76 9.35
N ASN A 278 5.65 5.56 10.18
CA ASN A 278 5.13 5.09 11.47
C ASN A 278 4.08 4.00 11.28
N ALA A 279 3.19 4.17 10.28
CA ALA A 279 2.24 3.14 9.91
C ALA A 279 2.93 1.86 9.45
N TYR A 280 3.95 1.93 8.60
CA TYR A 280 4.67 0.74 8.15
C TYR A 280 5.30 -0.02 9.33
N ILE A 281 5.95 0.70 10.25
CA ILE A 281 6.57 0.11 11.45
C ILE A 281 5.51 -0.57 12.34
N GLU A 282 4.37 0.08 12.57
CA GLU A 282 3.27 -0.49 13.34
C GLU A 282 2.75 -1.77 12.70
N GLN A 283 2.49 -1.74 11.40
CA GLN A 283 1.93 -2.88 10.68
C GLN A 283 2.91 -4.06 10.60
N LEU A 284 4.22 -3.80 10.48
CA LEU A 284 5.24 -4.82 10.62
C LEU A 284 5.27 -5.43 12.03
N GLY A 285 5.08 -4.60 13.06
CA GLY A 285 5.04 -5.02 14.45
C GLY A 285 3.89 -5.99 14.77
N ASN A 286 2.81 -5.95 13.98
CA ASN A 286 1.67 -6.86 14.12
C ASN A 286 1.91 -8.24 13.50
N LEU A 287 2.96 -8.38 12.69
CA LEU A 287 3.30 -9.65 12.06
C LEU A 287 3.97 -10.62 13.05
N PRO A 288 3.92 -11.94 12.79
CA PRO A 288 4.75 -12.89 13.51
C PRO A 288 6.24 -12.56 13.33
N LYS A 289 7.03 -12.65 14.41
CA LYS A 289 8.47 -12.33 14.38
C LYS A 289 9.25 -13.15 13.34
N SER A 290 8.80 -14.37 13.06
CA SER A 290 9.40 -15.25 12.04
C SER A 290 9.19 -14.74 10.61
N GLU A 291 8.10 -14.03 10.36
CA GLU A 291 7.68 -13.55 9.03
C GLU A 291 8.19 -12.15 8.72
N MET A 292 8.56 -11.36 9.75
CA MET A 292 9.05 -9.98 9.57
C MET A 292 10.25 -9.85 8.62
N PRO A 293 11.30 -10.71 8.69
CA PRO A 293 12.44 -10.58 7.77
C PRO A 293 12.04 -10.80 6.31
N GLU A 294 11.19 -11.79 6.04
CA GLU A 294 10.68 -12.07 4.70
C GLU A 294 9.75 -10.95 4.22
N ALA A 295 8.92 -10.39 5.10
CA ALA A 295 8.07 -9.24 4.79
C ALA A 295 8.90 -8.01 4.38
N ILE A 296 10.00 -7.74 5.09
CA ILE A 296 10.93 -6.66 4.74
C ILE A 296 11.59 -6.95 3.40
N GLU A 297 12.14 -8.15 3.22
CA GLU A 297 12.83 -8.53 1.98
C GLU A 297 11.90 -8.43 0.77
N LYS A 298 10.68 -8.97 0.86
CA LYS A 298 9.69 -8.92 -0.22
C LYS A 298 9.12 -7.53 -0.45
N THR A 299 8.94 -6.72 0.59
CA THR A 299 8.58 -5.30 0.45
C THR A 299 9.67 -4.54 -0.30
N LEU A 300 10.93 -4.69 0.13
CA LEU A 300 12.08 -4.10 -0.56
C LEU A 300 12.21 -4.64 -1.99
N ALA A 301 12.01 -5.93 -2.20
CA ALA A 301 12.04 -6.53 -3.53
C ALA A 301 10.90 -6.00 -4.39
N THR A 302 9.73 -5.71 -3.82
CA THR A 302 8.57 -5.12 -4.51
C THR A 302 8.87 -3.69 -4.96
N ILE A 303 9.37 -2.85 -4.04
CA ILE A 303 9.83 -1.49 -4.32
C ILE A 303 10.96 -1.51 -5.37
N ASN A 304 11.92 -2.43 -5.23
CA ASN A 304 13.10 -2.55 -6.09
C ASN A 304 12.86 -3.37 -7.37
N LYS A 305 11.72 -4.05 -7.54
CA LYS A 305 11.37 -4.77 -8.78
C LYS A 305 11.27 -3.80 -9.95
N GLY A 306 10.93 -2.54 -9.67
CA GLY A 306 11.01 -1.42 -10.60
C GLY A 306 12.42 -1.09 -11.10
N LEU A 307 13.48 -1.49 -10.37
CA LEU A 307 14.88 -1.19 -10.74
C LEU A 307 15.53 -2.27 -11.64
N LYS A 308 15.09 -3.54 -11.58
CA LYS A 308 15.83 -4.68 -12.18
C LYS A 308 15.58 -4.99 -13.66
N SER A 309 14.63 -4.35 -14.35
CA SER A 309 14.30 -4.72 -15.74
C SER A 309 14.97 -3.89 -16.84
N ASN A 310 16.03 -3.12 -16.53
CA ASN A 310 16.98 -2.57 -17.53
C ASN A 310 18.28 -3.32 -17.38
N ALA A 311 18.45 -4.41 -18.12
CA ALA A 311 19.76 -5.03 -18.30
C ALA A 311 19.88 -5.62 -19.71
N SER A 312 19.53 -4.82 -20.71
CA SER A 312 20.32 -4.72 -21.94
C SER A 312 20.84 -3.29 -22.12
N TYR A 313 21.04 -2.59 -21.00
CA TYR A 313 21.79 -1.34 -20.96
C TYR A 313 23.11 -1.69 -20.30
N SER A 314 24.18 -1.79 -21.10
CA SER A 314 25.53 -1.65 -20.55
C SER A 314 25.60 -0.19 -20.10
N PRO A 315 25.64 0.13 -18.80
CA PRO A 315 25.76 1.51 -18.38
C PRO A 315 27.07 2.03 -18.96
N ASP A 316 27.02 3.11 -19.74
CA ASP A 316 28.17 3.99 -19.81
C ASP A 316 28.23 4.72 -18.46
N ILE A 317 29.07 4.18 -17.58
CA ILE A 317 29.20 4.50 -16.15
C ILE A 317 29.80 5.92 -15.96
N SER A 318 30.11 6.62 -17.05
CA SER A 318 30.66 7.98 -17.05
C SER A 318 29.66 9.09 -16.67
N SER A 319 28.36 8.79 -16.54
CA SER A 319 27.31 9.83 -16.39
C SER A 319 26.47 9.81 -15.11
N ILE A 320 26.71 8.89 -14.16
CA ILE A 320 26.10 8.98 -12.81
C ILE A 320 26.94 9.95 -11.97
N THR A 321 26.76 11.24 -12.22
CA THR A 321 27.28 12.28 -11.34
C THR A 321 26.33 12.39 -10.16
N ILE A 322 26.75 11.96 -8.97
CA ILE A 322 26.06 12.33 -7.73
C ILE A 322 26.08 13.87 -7.69
N ASP A 323 24.90 14.50 -7.77
CA ASP A 323 24.77 15.95 -7.84
C ASP A 323 25.54 16.60 -6.69
N SER A 324 26.65 17.26 -7.01
CA SER A 324 27.52 17.92 -6.05
C SER A 324 26.77 19.00 -5.27
N ALA A 325 25.65 19.50 -5.80
CA ALA A 325 24.76 20.43 -5.10
C ALA A 325 23.93 19.76 -4.00
N TYR A 326 23.61 18.46 -4.10
CA TYR A 326 22.94 17.71 -3.03
C TYR A 326 23.92 17.44 -1.88
N ILE A 327 25.14 16.98 -2.18
CA ILE A 327 26.20 16.79 -1.19
C ILE A 327 26.54 18.11 -0.50
N SER A 328 26.71 19.20 -1.26
CA SER A 328 27.05 20.51 -0.70
C SER A 328 25.95 21.08 0.21
N ARG A 329 24.67 20.89 -0.14
CA ARG A 329 23.53 21.28 0.72
C ARG A 329 23.54 20.51 2.03
N ARG A 330 23.72 19.18 1.98
CA ARG A 330 23.71 18.35 3.19
C ARG A 330 24.94 18.59 4.08
N GLN A 331 26.11 18.86 3.49
CA GLN A 331 27.31 19.30 4.22
C GLN A 331 27.10 20.65 4.93
N THR A 332 26.41 21.60 4.30
CA THR A 332 26.12 22.91 4.90
C THR A 332 25.18 22.76 6.08
N GLU A 333 24.15 21.92 5.94
CA GLU A 333 23.18 21.64 6.99
C GLU A 333 23.84 20.92 8.19
N LEU A 334 24.67 19.90 7.95
CA LEU A 334 25.38 19.18 9.00
C LEU A 334 26.43 20.06 9.71
N LYS A 335 27.16 20.90 8.96
CA LYS A 335 28.11 21.87 9.55
C LYS A 335 27.40 22.91 10.41
N SER A 336 26.19 23.34 10.04
CA SER A 336 25.42 24.30 10.84
C SER A 336 24.90 23.71 12.16
N LYS A 337 24.75 22.38 12.23
CA LYS A 337 24.23 21.65 13.39
C LYS A 337 25.31 21.17 14.37
N LEU A 338 26.59 21.29 14.01
CA LEU A 338 27.72 20.77 14.80
C LEU A 338 28.71 21.89 15.12
N THR A 339 28.51 22.59 16.24
CA THR A 339 29.52 23.49 16.81
C THR A 339 30.20 22.82 17.99
N GLY A 340 31.48 22.48 17.88
CA GLY A 340 32.27 21.94 18.99
C GLY A 340 33.05 20.67 18.65
N VAL A 341 33.57 20.00 19.70
CA VAL A 341 34.49 18.85 19.63
C VAL A 341 33.93 17.68 18.80
N GLY A 342 32.60 17.51 18.77
CA GLY A 342 31.90 16.50 17.95
C GLY A 342 31.95 16.73 16.44
N ALA A 343 32.20 17.96 15.98
CA ALA A 343 32.28 18.27 14.55
C ALA A 343 33.48 17.59 13.87
N LYS A 344 34.57 17.35 14.61
CA LYS A 344 35.79 16.73 14.07
C LYS A 344 35.61 15.22 13.84
N GLU A 345 34.92 14.54 14.75
CA GLU A 345 34.63 13.10 14.65
C GLU A 345 33.61 12.83 13.55
N VAL A 346 32.53 13.60 13.49
CA VAL A 346 31.55 13.50 12.39
C VAL A 346 32.21 13.80 11.05
N ASN A 347 33.05 14.83 10.94
CA ASN A 347 33.74 15.15 9.70
C ASN A 347 34.75 14.06 9.28
N THR A 348 35.36 13.36 10.23
CA THR A 348 36.27 12.25 9.95
C THR A 348 35.51 11.04 9.39
N GLU A 349 34.37 10.69 9.97
CA GLU A 349 33.53 9.59 9.46
C GLU A 349 32.85 9.96 8.13
N LEU A 350 32.48 11.24 7.93
CA LEU A 350 31.98 11.72 6.65
C LEU A 350 33.02 11.60 5.54
N MET A 351 34.29 11.94 5.83
CA MET A 351 35.39 11.82 4.87
C MET A 351 35.71 10.35 4.56
N LYS A 352 35.70 9.46 5.56
CA LYS A 352 35.84 8.01 5.33
C LYS A 352 34.72 7.46 4.45
N MET A 353 33.47 7.85 4.73
CA MET A 353 32.31 7.50 3.91
C MET A 353 32.51 7.97 2.46
N MET A 354 32.91 9.22 2.26
CA MET A 354 33.17 9.76 0.92
C MET A 354 34.32 9.05 0.20
N THR A 355 35.40 8.69 0.90
CA THR A 355 36.52 7.93 0.33
C THR A 355 36.10 6.51 -0.04
N ASN A 356 35.30 5.83 0.78
CA ASN A 356 34.81 4.49 0.49
C ASN A 356 33.82 4.50 -0.69
N ILE A 357 32.93 5.48 -0.75
CA ILE A 357 32.02 5.69 -1.90
C ILE A 357 32.81 5.95 -3.18
N HIS A 358 33.88 6.76 -3.10
CA HIS A 358 34.72 7.09 -4.25
C HIS A 358 35.54 5.89 -4.75
N ASN A 359 35.94 4.98 -3.85
CA ASN A 359 36.79 3.83 -4.17
C ASN A 359 35.99 2.53 -4.44
N SER A 360 34.66 2.55 -4.28
CA SER A 360 33.84 1.34 -4.39
C SER A 360 33.31 1.18 -5.82
N GLU A 361 33.64 0.04 -6.43
CA GLU A 361 33.23 -0.32 -7.81
C GLU A 361 31.81 -0.92 -7.86
N ASN A 362 31.13 -1.10 -6.71
CA ASN A 362 29.84 -1.77 -6.62
C ASN A 362 28.79 -0.90 -5.89
N ILE A 363 27.73 -0.52 -6.62
CA ILE A 363 26.63 0.34 -6.16
C ILE A 363 25.88 -0.23 -4.94
N LEU A 364 25.70 -1.56 -4.85
CA LEU A 364 25.07 -2.19 -3.68
C LEU A 364 25.97 -2.11 -2.44
N GLY A 365 27.30 -2.16 -2.63
CA GLY A 365 28.29 -1.91 -1.59
C GLY A 365 28.24 -0.45 -1.12
N VAL A 366 28.19 0.49 -2.06
CA VAL A 366 28.06 1.93 -1.82
C VAL A 366 26.79 2.28 -1.04
N GLN A 367 25.64 1.71 -1.41
CA GLN A 367 24.37 1.96 -0.72
C GLN A 367 24.37 1.40 0.70
N ASN A 368 24.88 0.18 0.88
CA ASN A 368 24.98 -0.43 2.22
C ASN A 368 25.98 0.32 3.10
N GLU A 369 27.13 0.75 2.57
CA GLU A 369 28.09 1.56 3.31
C GLU A 369 27.56 2.96 3.63
N PHE A 370 26.79 3.58 2.73
CA PHE A 370 26.14 4.87 2.96
C PHE A 370 25.10 4.79 4.09
N ILE A 371 24.23 3.77 4.07
CA ILE A 371 23.24 3.54 5.13
C ILE A 371 23.93 3.25 6.47
N CYS A 372 24.92 2.34 6.49
CA CYS A 372 25.66 2.02 7.71
C CYS A 372 26.44 3.21 8.27
N SER A 373 26.89 4.13 7.41
CA SER A 373 27.62 5.34 7.83
C SER A 373 26.68 6.42 8.35
N ILE A 374 25.46 6.54 7.79
CA ILE A 374 24.41 7.42 8.32
C ILE A 374 24.03 6.98 9.73
N ASP A 375 23.77 5.68 9.94
CA ASP A 375 23.40 5.17 11.27
C ASP A 375 24.49 5.42 12.32
N LYS A 376 25.77 5.34 11.92
CA LYS A 376 26.91 5.67 12.79
C LYS A 376 27.01 7.16 13.08
N ILE A 377 26.76 8.02 12.10
CA ILE A 377 26.75 9.47 12.29
C ILE A 377 25.60 9.87 13.22
N ASP A 378 24.41 9.28 13.06
CA ASP A 378 23.26 9.52 13.93
C ASP A 378 23.52 9.01 15.36
N ASP A 379 24.19 7.86 15.53
CA ASP A 379 24.60 7.36 16.85
C ASP A 379 25.64 8.26 17.54
N ILE A 380 26.60 8.82 16.78
CA ILE A 380 27.58 9.79 17.29
C ILE A 380 26.88 11.08 17.72
N ILE A 381 25.98 11.61 16.88
CA ILE A 381 25.19 12.82 17.20
C ILE A 381 24.37 12.59 18.47
N ARG A 382 23.71 11.43 18.60
CA ARG A 382 22.95 11.07 19.80
C ARG A 382 23.82 11.01 21.04
N LYS A 383 24.97 10.33 20.98
CA LYS A 383 25.91 10.23 22.12
C LYS A 383 26.48 11.57 22.54
N LEU A 384 26.69 12.48 21.58
CA LEU A 384 27.16 13.85 21.89
C LEU A 384 26.06 14.69 22.55
N ALA A 385 24.80 14.52 22.13
CA ALA A 385 23.65 15.17 22.77
C ALA A 385 23.43 14.69 24.22
N GLU A 386 23.76 13.43 24.52
CA GLU A 386 23.70 12.86 25.89
C GLU A 386 24.81 13.41 26.82
N VAL A 387 25.91 13.92 26.26
CA VAL A 387 27.04 14.49 27.03
C VAL A 387 26.85 15.99 27.32
N GLU A 388 25.96 16.67 26.58
CA GLU A 388 25.65 18.10 26.76
C GLU A 388 24.49 18.39 27.72
N GLU A 389 23.85 17.39 28.34
CA GLU A 389 23.01 17.65 29.53
C GLU A 389 23.91 18.17 30.66
N PRO A 390 23.76 19.44 31.11
CA PRO A 390 24.54 19.92 32.22
C PRO A 390 24.11 19.16 33.46
N ASN A 391 25.09 18.63 34.20
CA ASN A 391 24.97 18.47 35.65
C ASN A 391 24.53 19.80 36.25
N SER A 392 23.23 20.03 36.30
CA SER A 392 22.59 21.07 37.10
C SER A 392 22.29 20.45 38.46
N ALA A 393 23.37 20.33 39.23
CA ALA A 393 23.33 20.35 40.68
C ALA A 393 23.71 21.76 41.15
#